data_AF-A0A554KIP6-F1
#
_entry.id   AF-A0A554KIP6-F1
#
_cell.length_a   1.000
_cell.length_b   1.000
_cell.length_c   1.000
_cell.angle_alpha   90.00
_cell.angle_beta   90.00
_cell.angle_gamma   90.00
#
_symmetry.space_group_name_H-M   'P 1'
#
loop_
_entity.id
_entity.type
_entity.pdbx_description
1 polymer ?
#
loop_
_entity_poly.entity_id
_entity_poly.type
_entity_poly.pdbx_seq_one_letter_code
_entity_poly.pdbx_strand_id
1 'polypeptide(L)'
;MFSLNRIQLIGYQTQPVSVRQTPQGTSVTDLNIVVPYQFKADGGDVLTGKSFHTVTLWGPMAQVAGQFVRAGAQVFIAGRLQTDSWEDEQSGEKRSKTKVVAQELILLDPKDGQGQVAAGMEDLIGALNRADIVGNVTRDPEVRTTTGGQSVLTLGVATNERWKDKASGETRDRSEFHNVVVWGELATRLAQTVRKGNRVYVTGRVQTRAWETQSGSKRTTTEVIAETVSLLGMRNPAIADVIQMDGAPMTVTPRAKTQAPTGEEPVTAGIPPIDYTPEIRVEDLPF
;
A
#
# COMPACT_ATOMS: atom_id res chain seq x y z
N MET A 1 19.85 2.06 3.72
CA MET A 1 18.76 2.54 4.60
C MET A 1 17.52 1.73 4.27
N PHE A 2 16.85 1.12 5.24
CA PHE A 2 15.67 0.29 4.97
C PHE A 2 14.54 1.15 4.39
N SER A 3 13.79 0.66 3.41
CA SER A 3 12.59 1.28 2.86
C SER A 3 11.50 0.21 2.78
N LEU A 4 10.23 0.62 2.75
CA LEU A 4 9.11 -0.26 2.49
C LEU A 4 8.45 0.19 1.19
N ASN A 5 8.20 -0.77 0.29
CA ASN A 5 7.43 -0.58 -0.92
C ASN A 5 6.59 -1.84 -1.08
N ARG A 6 5.40 -1.84 -0.48
CA ARG A 6 4.50 -2.99 -0.45
C ARG A 6 3.14 -2.59 -0.98
N ILE A 7 2.68 -3.30 -2.01
CA ILE A 7 1.34 -3.21 -2.56
C ILE A 7 0.64 -4.53 -2.31
N GLN A 8 -0.61 -4.47 -1.86
CA GLN A 8 -1.49 -5.62 -1.67
C GLN A 8 -2.78 -5.41 -2.45
N LEU A 9 -3.11 -6.40 -3.28
CA LEU A 9 -4.30 -6.38 -4.11
C LEU A 9 -5.13 -7.64 -3.85
N ILE A 10 -6.44 -7.49 -3.70
CA ILE A 10 -7.44 -8.55 -3.91
C ILE A 10 -8.32 -8.07 -5.03
N GLY A 11 -8.34 -8.81 -6.13
CA GLY A 11 -9.09 -8.44 -7.32
C GLY A 11 -9.21 -9.58 -8.31
N TYR A 12 -9.66 -9.24 -9.51
CA TYR A 12 -10.04 -10.22 -10.53
C TYR A 12 -9.17 -10.08 -11.77
N GLN A 13 -8.68 -11.20 -12.29
CA GLN A 13 -8.00 -11.22 -13.58
C GLN A 13 -9.00 -10.96 -14.71
N THR A 14 -8.74 -9.95 -15.54
CA THR A 14 -9.70 -9.53 -16.58
C THR A 14 -9.56 -10.28 -17.90
N GLN A 15 -8.43 -10.94 -18.14
CA GLN A 15 -8.09 -11.53 -19.44
C GLN A 15 -7.46 -12.93 -19.28
N PRO A 16 -7.46 -13.78 -20.32
CA PRO A 16 -6.66 -15.01 -20.31
C PRO A 16 -5.18 -14.73 -20.04
N VAL A 17 -4.52 -15.64 -19.33
CA VAL A 17 -3.11 -15.48 -18.95
C VAL A 17 -2.21 -16.11 -20.00
N SER A 18 -1.28 -15.30 -20.53
CA SER A 18 -0.27 -15.74 -21.48
C SER A 18 1.12 -15.62 -20.86
N VAL A 19 1.84 -16.74 -20.76
CA VAL A 19 3.22 -16.77 -20.26
C VAL A 19 4.18 -16.68 -21.44
N ARG A 20 5.16 -15.79 -21.31
CA ARG A 20 6.25 -15.63 -22.28
C ARG A 20 7.60 -15.94 -21.60
N GLN A 21 8.60 -16.27 -22.40
CA GLN A 21 9.97 -16.50 -21.93
C GLN A 21 10.84 -15.29 -22.28
N THR A 22 11.71 -14.86 -21.37
CA THR A 22 12.79 -13.92 -21.73
C THR A 22 13.84 -14.62 -22.60
N PRO A 23 14.75 -13.87 -23.27
CA PRO A 23 15.88 -14.47 -23.99
C PRO A 23 16.76 -15.38 -23.11
N GLN A 24 16.75 -15.14 -21.79
CA GLN A 24 17.46 -15.92 -20.78
C GLN A 24 16.64 -17.13 -20.27
N GLY A 25 15.48 -17.42 -20.86
CA GLY A 25 14.62 -18.55 -20.50
C GLY A 25 13.82 -18.38 -19.20
N THR A 26 13.72 -17.16 -18.67
CA THR A 26 12.90 -16.89 -17.48
C THR A 26 11.46 -16.64 -17.89
N SER A 27 10.52 -17.36 -17.28
CA SER A 27 9.09 -17.17 -17.53
C SER A 27 8.60 -15.85 -16.95
N VAL A 28 7.77 -15.12 -17.68
CA VAL A 28 7.16 -13.87 -17.25
C VAL A 28 5.74 -13.77 -17.80
N THR A 29 4.84 -13.18 -17.03
CA THR A 29 3.48 -12.85 -17.48
C THR A 29 3.01 -11.57 -16.81
N ASP A 30 2.12 -10.85 -17.48
CA ASP A 30 1.47 -9.66 -16.94
C ASP A 30 -0.01 -9.98 -16.72
N LEU A 31 -0.45 -9.92 -15.46
CA LEU A 31 -1.86 -9.97 -15.10
C LEU A 31 -2.46 -8.56 -15.17
N ASN A 32 -3.73 -8.49 -15.55
CA ASN A 32 -4.51 -7.26 -15.62
C ASN A 32 -5.62 -7.39 -14.58
N ILE A 33 -5.32 -6.94 -13.36
CA ILE A 33 -6.17 -7.09 -12.19
C ILE A 33 -7.10 -5.90 -12.08
N VAL A 34 -8.40 -6.16 -12.07
CA VAL A 34 -9.41 -5.18 -11.70
C VAL A 34 -9.72 -5.29 -10.21
N VAL A 35 -9.65 -4.17 -9.51
CA VAL A 35 -10.03 -4.04 -8.11
C VAL A 35 -11.25 -3.11 -8.06
N PRO A 36 -12.46 -3.63 -7.80
CA PRO A 36 -13.62 -2.79 -7.55
C PRO A 36 -13.43 -2.03 -6.23
N TYR A 37 -13.95 -0.81 -6.15
CA TYR A 37 -13.98 -0.05 -4.92
C TYR A 37 -15.31 0.70 -4.82
N GLN A 38 -15.72 0.97 -3.59
CA GLN A 38 -16.86 1.81 -3.29
C GLN A 38 -16.37 2.98 -2.44
N PHE A 39 -16.93 4.16 -2.66
CA PHE A 39 -16.73 5.28 -1.76
C PHE A 39 -18.05 6.04 -1.62
N LYS A 40 -18.29 6.55 -0.42
CA LYS A 40 -19.42 7.45 -0.18
C LYS A 40 -19.01 8.84 -0.61
N ALA A 41 -19.76 9.44 -1.53
CA ALA A 41 -19.64 10.85 -1.84
C ALA A 41 -20.25 11.68 -0.70
N ASP A 42 -19.89 12.96 -0.64
CA ASP A 42 -20.33 13.89 0.41
C ASP A 42 -21.87 14.00 0.48
N GLY A 43 -22.57 13.81 -0.64
CA GLY A 43 -24.03 13.76 -0.72
C GLY A 43 -24.69 12.47 -0.18
N GLY A 44 -23.91 11.53 0.38
CA GLY A 44 -24.39 10.25 0.89
C GLY A 44 -24.52 9.14 -0.16
N ASP A 45 -24.41 9.47 -1.44
CA ASP A 45 -24.42 8.51 -2.53
C ASP A 45 -23.20 7.58 -2.46
N VAL A 46 -23.45 6.27 -2.55
CA VAL A 46 -22.37 5.27 -2.70
C VAL A 46 -22.02 5.19 -4.18
N LEU A 47 -20.83 5.67 -4.52
CA LEU A 47 -20.28 5.57 -5.86
C LEU A 47 -19.42 4.31 -5.98
N THR A 48 -19.64 3.57 -7.07
CA THR A 48 -18.85 2.38 -7.41
C THR A 48 -17.84 2.72 -8.50
N GLY A 49 -16.62 2.22 -8.33
CA GLY A 49 -15.52 2.44 -9.25
C GLY A 49 -14.69 1.18 -9.47
N LYS A 50 -13.82 1.22 -10.48
CA LYS A 50 -12.89 0.15 -10.81
C LYS A 50 -11.49 0.72 -10.95
N SER A 51 -10.51 0.07 -10.33
CA SER A 51 -9.10 0.35 -10.55
C SER A 51 -8.46 -0.81 -11.31
N PHE A 52 -7.62 -0.49 -12.29
CA PHE A 52 -6.92 -1.49 -13.10
C PHE A 52 -5.43 -1.44 -12.79
N HIS A 53 -4.85 -2.61 -12.52
CA HIS A 53 -3.45 -2.77 -12.16
C HIS A 53 -2.79 -3.81 -13.07
N THR A 54 -1.73 -3.41 -13.77
CA THR A 54 -0.82 -4.38 -14.39
C THR A 54 0.10 -4.96 -13.31
N VAL A 55 0.08 -6.28 -13.16
CA VAL A 55 0.92 -7.01 -12.23
C VAL A 55 1.85 -7.96 -12.99
N THR A 56 3.16 -7.75 -12.92
CA THR A 56 4.15 -8.63 -13.53
C THR A 56 4.55 -9.74 -12.56
N LEU A 57 4.46 -10.98 -13.03
CA LEU A 57 4.89 -12.19 -12.32
C LEU A 57 6.11 -12.78 -13.03
N TRP A 58 7.07 -13.30 -12.27
CA TRP A 58 8.33 -13.85 -12.79
C TRP A 58 8.56 -15.29 -12.35
N GLY A 59 9.30 -16.03 -13.17
CA GLY A 59 9.80 -17.37 -12.87
C GLY A 59 8.65 -18.36 -12.58
N PRO A 60 8.77 -19.19 -11.52
CA PRO A 60 7.75 -20.17 -11.16
C PRO A 60 6.36 -19.57 -10.94
N MET A 61 6.27 -18.35 -10.39
CA MET A 61 4.99 -17.69 -10.15
C MET A 61 4.27 -17.34 -11.47
N ALA A 62 5.02 -16.99 -12.53
CA ALA A 62 4.45 -16.79 -13.85
C ALA A 62 3.90 -18.10 -14.43
N GLN A 63 4.60 -19.22 -14.21
CA GLN A 63 4.16 -20.55 -14.66
C GLN A 63 2.88 -20.99 -13.94
N VAL A 64 2.84 -20.82 -12.61
CA VAL A 64 1.64 -21.06 -11.80
C VAL A 64 0.47 -20.22 -12.32
N ALA A 65 0.69 -18.93 -12.58
CA ALA A 65 -0.35 -18.07 -13.12
C ALA A 65 -0.85 -18.56 -14.50
N GLY A 66 0.05 -18.92 -15.42
CA GLY A 66 -0.34 -19.48 -16.71
C GLY A 66 -1.13 -20.78 -16.60
N GLN A 67 -0.76 -21.63 -15.65
CA GLN A 67 -1.42 -22.92 -15.46
C GLN A 67 -2.78 -22.79 -14.80
N PHE A 68 -2.97 -21.89 -13.83
CA PHE A 68 -4.14 -21.90 -12.94
C PHE A 68 -5.00 -20.64 -12.98
N VAL A 69 -4.46 -19.47 -13.33
CA VAL A 69 -5.24 -18.23 -13.38
C VAL A 69 -5.99 -18.15 -14.72
N ARG A 70 -7.26 -17.76 -14.67
CA ARG A 70 -8.15 -17.59 -15.83
C ARG A 70 -8.80 -16.21 -15.79
N ALA A 71 -9.43 -15.80 -16.88
CA ALA A 71 -10.31 -14.62 -16.86
C ALA A 71 -11.44 -14.85 -15.85
N GLY A 72 -11.70 -13.86 -15.00
CA GLY A 72 -12.64 -13.93 -13.88
C GLY A 72 -12.04 -14.43 -12.57
N ALA A 73 -10.81 -14.97 -12.56
CA ALA A 73 -10.22 -15.55 -11.37
C ALA A 73 -9.93 -14.51 -10.29
N GLN A 74 -10.34 -14.80 -9.04
CA GLN A 74 -10.03 -13.96 -7.89
C GLN A 74 -8.67 -14.35 -7.31
N VAL A 75 -7.82 -13.34 -7.10
CA VAL A 75 -6.46 -13.53 -6.61
C VAL A 75 -6.11 -12.51 -5.54
N PHE A 76 -5.32 -12.94 -4.56
CA PHE A 76 -4.56 -12.05 -3.72
C PHE A 76 -3.13 -11.95 -4.28
N ILE A 77 -2.61 -10.72 -4.33
CA ILE A 77 -1.27 -10.42 -4.79
C ILE A 77 -0.62 -9.49 -3.76
N ALA A 78 0.58 -9.84 -3.31
CA ALA A 78 1.47 -8.87 -2.66
C ALA A 78 2.70 -8.63 -3.54
N GLY A 79 3.17 -7.40 -3.61
CA GLY A 79 4.29 -7.03 -4.44
C GLY A 79 4.78 -5.62 -4.15
N ARG A 80 5.42 -5.01 -5.13
CA ARG A 80 6.01 -3.67 -5.04
C ARG A 80 5.74 -2.86 -6.29
N LEU A 81 5.64 -1.54 -6.17
CA LEU A 81 5.67 -0.67 -7.34
C LEU A 81 7.07 -0.65 -7.95
N GLN A 82 7.14 -0.79 -9.26
CA GLN A 82 8.35 -0.64 -10.05
C GLN A 82 8.04 0.16 -11.29
N THR A 83 8.89 1.14 -11.61
CA THR A 83 8.78 1.89 -12.86
C THR A 83 9.84 1.45 -13.86
N ASP A 84 9.38 0.91 -14.99
CA ASP A 84 10.25 0.64 -16.13
C ASP A 84 10.28 1.89 -17.03
N SER A 85 11.44 2.19 -17.60
CA SER A 85 11.61 3.28 -18.58
C SER A 85 12.31 2.76 -19.83
N TRP A 86 11.83 3.18 -21.00
CA TRP A 86 12.39 2.79 -22.28
C TRP A 86 12.24 3.92 -23.30
N GLU A 87 12.96 3.82 -24.40
CA GLU A 87 12.81 4.70 -25.56
C GLU A 87 11.88 4.01 -26.55
N ASP A 88 10.85 4.71 -27.00
CA ASP A 88 9.91 4.20 -27.98
C ASP A 88 10.57 4.11 -29.35
N GLU A 89 10.65 2.90 -29.92
CA GLU A 89 11.41 2.65 -31.17
C GLU A 89 10.85 3.41 -32.38
N GLN A 90 9.56 3.75 -32.39
CA GLN A 90 8.93 4.46 -33.52
C GLN A 90 9.08 5.97 -33.41
N SER A 91 8.96 6.52 -32.20
CA SER A 91 8.93 7.96 -31.96
C SER A 91 10.23 8.54 -31.37
N GLY A 92 11.15 7.69 -30.87
CA GLY A 92 12.31 8.10 -30.08
C GLY A 92 11.95 8.70 -28.72
N GLU A 93 10.67 8.68 -28.34
CA GLU A 93 10.17 9.34 -27.15
C GLU A 93 10.45 8.49 -25.90
N LYS A 94 10.94 9.12 -24.83
CA LYS A 94 11.06 8.42 -23.54
C LYS A 94 9.67 8.08 -22.98
N ARG A 95 9.48 6.80 -22.71
CA ARG A 95 8.29 6.21 -22.09
C ARG A 95 8.63 5.64 -20.74
N SER A 96 7.64 5.64 -19.85
CA SER A 96 7.73 4.94 -18.58
C SER A 96 6.39 4.27 -18.26
N LYS A 97 6.46 3.17 -17.52
CA LYS A 97 5.28 2.47 -17.01
C LYS A 97 5.57 1.96 -15.61
N THR A 98 4.76 2.42 -14.67
CA THR A 98 4.73 1.87 -13.33
C THR A 98 3.81 0.65 -13.30
N LYS A 99 4.28 -0.42 -12.68
CA LYS A 99 3.56 -1.69 -12.54
C LYS A 99 3.78 -2.25 -11.15
N VAL A 100 2.94 -3.22 -10.75
CA VAL A 100 3.19 -4.02 -9.56
C VAL A 100 4.06 -5.21 -9.96
N VAL A 101 5.23 -5.36 -9.36
CA VAL A 101 6.01 -6.60 -9.48
C VAL A 101 5.59 -7.49 -8.31
N ALA A 102 4.93 -8.60 -8.63
CA ALA A 102 4.46 -9.54 -7.63
C ALA A 102 5.64 -10.21 -6.91
N GLN A 103 5.46 -10.42 -5.62
CA GLN A 103 6.32 -11.21 -4.74
C GLN A 103 5.55 -12.40 -4.16
N GLU A 104 4.22 -12.29 -4.12
CA GLU A 104 3.31 -13.30 -3.61
C GLU A 104 2.05 -13.33 -4.47
N LEU A 105 1.56 -14.54 -4.76
CA LEU A 105 0.30 -14.81 -5.43
C LEU A 105 -0.44 -15.92 -4.67
N ILE A 106 -1.68 -15.65 -4.28
CA ILE A 106 -2.59 -16.65 -3.73
C ILE A 106 -3.83 -16.69 -4.62
N LEU A 107 -4.17 -17.88 -5.11
CA LEU A 107 -5.42 -18.13 -5.83
C LEU A 107 -6.54 -18.21 -4.78
N LEU A 108 -7.59 -17.41 -4.95
CA LEU A 108 -8.70 -17.36 -3.99
C LEU A 108 -9.95 -18.08 -4.47
N ASP A 109 -10.00 -18.46 -5.75
CA ASP A 109 -11.16 -19.17 -6.30
C ASP A 109 -11.37 -20.53 -5.60
N PRO A 110 -12.62 -20.87 -5.25
CA PRO A 110 -12.97 -22.21 -4.81
C PRO A 110 -12.73 -23.23 -5.93
N LYS A 111 -12.41 -24.46 -5.56
CA LYS A 111 -12.19 -25.55 -6.53
C LYS A 111 -13.44 -25.85 -7.39
N ASP A 112 -14.63 -25.66 -6.83
CA ASP A 112 -15.91 -25.92 -7.48
C ASP A 112 -16.47 -24.71 -8.25
N GLY A 113 -15.66 -23.65 -8.39
CA GLY A 113 -16.04 -22.38 -9.01
C GLY A 113 -16.56 -21.34 -8.02
N GLN A 114 -16.66 -20.09 -8.47
CA GLN A 114 -17.21 -19.00 -7.66
C GLN A 114 -18.72 -19.25 -7.44
N GLY A 115 -19.13 -19.27 -6.17
CA GLY A 115 -20.55 -19.35 -5.81
C GLY A 115 -21.32 -18.09 -6.21
N GLN A 116 -22.65 -18.21 -6.28
CA GLN A 116 -23.50 -17.02 -6.40
C GLN A 116 -23.57 -16.31 -5.05
N VAL A 117 -23.42 -14.99 -5.08
CA VAL A 117 -23.65 -14.16 -3.91
C VAL A 117 -25.14 -13.87 -3.82
N ALA A 118 -25.69 -13.95 -2.62
CA ALA A 118 -27.10 -13.61 -2.39
C ALA A 118 -27.33 -12.13 -2.74
N ALA A 119 -28.48 -11.83 -3.35
CA ALA A 119 -28.84 -10.46 -3.69
C ALA A 119 -28.82 -9.57 -2.44
N GLY A 120 -28.14 -8.42 -2.52
CA GLY A 120 -27.97 -7.49 -1.40
C GLY A 120 -26.82 -7.84 -0.44
N MET A 121 -25.96 -8.79 -0.80
CA MET A 121 -24.71 -9.10 -0.08
C MET A 121 -23.45 -8.82 -0.93
N GLU A 122 -23.59 -8.13 -2.06
CA GLU A 122 -22.49 -7.87 -3.00
C GLU A 122 -21.36 -7.04 -2.35
N ASP A 123 -21.70 -6.20 -1.39
CA ASP A 123 -20.81 -5.38 -0.58
C ASP A 123 -19.97 -6.17 0.44
N LEU A 124 -20.33 -7.43 0.72
CA LEU A 124 -19.50 -8.37 1.48
C LEU A 124 -18.39 -9.00 0.61
N ILE A 125 -18.46 -8.86 -0.72
CA ILE A 125 -17.41 -9.31 -1.64
C ILE A 125 -16.27 -8.28 -1.60
N GLY A 126 -15.39 -8.46 -0.62
CA GLY A 126 -14.27 -7.57 -0.40
C GLY A 126 -13.24 -7.63 -1.54
N ALA A 127 -12.83 -6.45 -1.98
CA ALA A 127 -11.61 -6.25 -2.75
C ALA A 127 -10.61 -5.43 -1.92
N LEU A 128 -9.33 -5.51 -2.24
CA LEU A 128 -8.27 -4.82 -1.50
C LEU A 128 -7.40 -4.08 -2.50
N ASN A 129 -7.12 -2.81 -2.22
CA ASN A 129 -6.04 -2.06 -2.85
C ASN A 129 -5.36 -1.25 -1.77
N ARG A 130 -4.23 -1.76 -1.29
CA ARG A 130 -3.47 -1.16 -0.21
C ARG A 130 -2.03 -0.95 -0.65
N ALA A 131 -1.51 0.23 -0.38
CA ALA A 131 -0.13 0.63 -0.55
C ALA A 131 0.44 1.02 0.81
N ASP A 132 1.56 0.41 1.19
CA ASP A 132 2.35 0.75 2.37
C ASP A 132 3.75 1.15 1.90
N ILE A 133 4.08 2.44 2.03
CA ILE A 133 5.34 3.02 1.54
C ILE A 133 6.09 3.64 2.72
N VAL A 134 7.35 3.25 2.92
CA VAL A 134 8.29 3.92 3.84
C VAL A 134 9.50 4.40 3.04
N GLY A 135 9.66 5.71 2.92
CA GLY A 135 10.70 6.31 2.09
C GLY A 135 11.07 7.72 2.55
N ASN A 136 11.84 8.40 1.70
CA ASN A 136 12.30 9.77 1.93
C ASN A 136 11.68 10.72 0.91
N VAL A 137 11.19 11.87 1.39
CA VAL A 137 10.65 12.93 0.53
C VAL A 137 11.77 13.50 -0.34
N THR A 138 11.57 13.58 -1.65
CA THR A 138 12.63 13.90 -2.63
C THR A 138 12.70 15.37 -2.99
N ARG A 139 11.62 16.11 -2.76
CA ARG A 139 11.45 17.54 -3.04
C ARG A 139 10.50 18.17 -2.04
N ASP A 140 10.56 19.48 -1.90
CA ASP A 140 9.63 20.20 -1.03
C ASP A 140 8.18 20.02 -1.49
N PRO A 141 7.21 20.01 -0.56
CA PRO A 141 5.80 19.80 -0.86
C PRO A 141 5.24 20.85 -1.82
N GLU A 142 4.54 20.41 -2.86
CA GLU A 142 3.78 21.28 -3.75
C GLU A 142 2.29 21.19 -3.41
N VAL A 143 1.72 22.26 -2.85
CA VAL A 143 0.28 22.36 -2.58
C VAL A 143 -0.40 23.09 -3.73
N ARG A 144 -1.54 22.54 -4.14
CA ARG A 144 -2.44 23.15 -5.13
C ARG A 144 -3.86 23.12 -4.58
N THR A 145 -4.69 24.04 -5.05
CA THR A 145 -6.11 24.05 -4.75
C THR A 145 -6.87 23.65 -6.00
N THR A 146 -7.79 22.69 -5.90
CA THR A 146 -8.65 22.31 -7.02
C THR A 146 -9.67 23.39 -7.33
N THR A 147 -10.34 23.31 -8.48
CA THR A 147 -11.47 24.19 -8.83
C THR A 147 -12.59 24.14 -7.80
N GLY A 148 -12.77 23.02 -7.10
CA GLY A 148 -13.72 22.86 -6.01
C GLY A 148 -13.24 23.38 -4.66
N GLY A 149 -12.08 24.04 -4.58
CA GLY A 149 -11.53 24.60 -3.34
C GLY A 149 -10.77 23.62 -2.44
N GLN A 150 -10.71 22.33 -2.82
CA GLN A 150 -10.03 21.32 -2.02
C GLN A 150 -8.51 21.40 -2.17
N SER A 151 -7.77 21.34 -1.05
CA SER A 151 -6.31 21.29 -1.06
C SER A 151 -5.80 19.93 -1.49
N VAL A 152 -4.77 19.94 -2.34
CA VAL A 152 -4.07 18.75 -2.85
C VAL A 152 -2.58 18.96 -2.68
N LEU A 153 -1.93 18.01 -2.04
CA LEU A 153 -0.48 18.00 -1.85
C LEU A 153 0.12 16.81 -2.60
N THR A 154 1.09 17.07 -3.46
CA THR A 154 1.86 16.01 -4.13
C THR A 154 3.25 15.90 -3.52
N LEU A 155 3.56 14.72 -2.99
CA LEU A 155 4.88 14.37 -2.46
C LEU A 155 5.59 13.41 -3.42
N GLY A 156 6.87 13.68 -3.70
CA GLY A 156 7.76 12.67 -4.28
C GLY A 156 8.41 11.89 -3.16
N VAL A 157 8.29 10.56 -3.14
CA VAL A 157 8.86 9.69 -2.10
C VAL A 157 9.77 8.66 -2.75
N ALA A 158 11.04 8.62 -2.34
CA ALA A 158 12.00 7.62 -2.80
C ALA A 158 12.06 6.42 -1.84
N THR A 159 12.03 5.22 -2.39
CA THR A 159 12.33 3.96 -1.68
C THR A 159 13.53 3.29 -2.30
N ASN A 160 14.41 2.71 -1.49
CA ASN A 160 15.57 1.98 -1.98
C ASN A 160 15.44 0.47 -1.72
N GLU A 161 15.74 -0.33 -2.73
CA GLU A 161 15.89 -1.78 -2.63
C GLU A 161 17.35 -2.16 -2.87
N ARG A 162 17.86 -3.06 -2.04
CA ARG A 162 19.18 -3.67 -2.19
C ARG A 162 19.00 -5.17 -2.36
N TRP A 163 19.48 -5.73 -3.47
CA TRP A 163 19.40 -7.17 -3.74
C TRP A 163 20.72 -7.71 -4.28
N LYS A 164 20.96 -9.01 -4.11
CA LYS A 164 22.09 -9.69 -4.73
C LYS A 164 21.67 -10.21 -6.10
N ASP A 165 22.32 -9.74 -7.15
CA ASP A 165 22.08 -10.21 -8.51
C ASP A 165 22.49 -11.68 -8.63
N LYS A 166 21.59 -12.53 -9.14
CA LYS A 166 21.85 -13.97 -9.22
C LYS A 166 22.85 -14.34 -10.31
N ALA A 167 23.00 -13.52 -11.35
CA ALA A 167 23.90 -13.81 -12.46
C ALA A 167 25.32 -13.34 -12.15
N SER A 168 25.49 -12.11 -11.64
CA SER A 168 26.84 -11.58 -11.32
C SER A 168 27.30 -11.87 -9.90
N GLY A 169 26.38 -12.19 -8.98
CA GLY A 169 26.69 -12.32 -7.54
C GLY A 169 26.94 -10.99 -6.84
N GLU A 170 26.86 -9.86 -7.55
CA GLU A 170 27.08 -8.53 -7.00
C GLU A 170 25.85 -8.02 -6.27
N THR A 171 26.07 -7.13 -5.31
CA THR A 171 24.97 -6.40 -4.67
C THR A 171 24.59 -5.21 -5.53
N ARG A 172 23.33 -5.14 -5.94
CA ARG A 172 22.74 -4.03 -6.70
C ARG A 172 21.78 -3.24 -5.84
N ASP A 173 21.73 -1.95 -6.09
CA ASP A 173 20.82 -1.01 -5.45
C ASP A 173 19.88 -0.42 -6.52
N ARG A 174 18.62 -0.21 -6.16
CA ARG A 174 17.63 0.44 -7.01
C ARG A 174 16.79 1.41 -6.20
N SER A 175 16.62 2.60 -6.74
CA SER A 175 15.71 3.60 -6.21
C SER A 175 14.42 3.62 -7.03
N GLU A 176 13.29 3.54 -6.35
CA GLU A 176 11.97 3.75 -6.91
C GLU A 176 11.41 5.07 -6.40
N PHE A 177 10.75 5.82 -7.28
CA PHE A 177 10.16 7.12 -6.99
C PHE A 177 8.64 7.02 -7.09
N HIS A 178 7.96 7.29 -5.98
CA HIS A 178 6.52 7.24 -5.85
C HIS A 178 5.94 8.65 -5.82
N ASN A 179 4.90 8.88 -6.62
CA ASN A 179 4.07 10.08 -6.49
C ASN A 179 2.97 9.79 -5.47
N VAL A 180 3.02 10.45 -4.33
CA VAL A 180 2.01 10.34 -3.27
C VAL A 180 1.12 11.58 -3.34
N VAL A 181 -0.18 11.38 -3.50
CA VAL A 181 -1.18 12.45 -3.56
C VAL A 181 -1.99 12.42 -2.27
N VAL A 182 -2.00 13.55 -1.58
CA VAL A 182 -2.70 13.75 -0.31
C VAL A 182 -3.80 14.79 -0.53
N TRP A 183 -4.99 14.56 0.03
CA TRP A 183 -6.17 15.40 -0.16
C TRP A 183 -6.62 16.08 1.14
N GLY A 184 -7.36 17.18 0.97
CA GLY A 184 -8.12 17.82 2.04
C GLY A 184 -7.25 18.36 3.17
N GLU A 185 -7.75 18.24 4.40
CA GLU A 185 -7.08 18.77 5.58
C GLU A 185 -5.70 18.13 5.83
N LEU A 186 -5.55 16.83 5.54
CA LEU A 186 -4.27 16.14 5.65
C LEU A 186 -3.20 16.78 4.76
N ALA A 187 -3.58 17.22 3.55
CA ALA A 187 -2.69 17.94 2.65
C ALA A 187 -2.23 19.28 3.25
N THR A 188 -3.18 20.06 3.79
CA THR A 188 -2.92 21.36 4.42
C THR A 188 -1.99 21.24 5.63
N ARG A 189 -2.26 20.28 6.52
CA ARG A 189 -1.44 20.03 7.71
C ARG A 189 -0.04 19.56 7.34
N LEU A 190 0.09 18.58 6.44
CA LEU A 190 1.40 18.07 6.03
C LEU A 190 2.24 19.14 5.36
N ALA A 191 1.67 20.00 4.51
CA ALA A 191 2.41 21.03 3.81
C ALA A 191 3.17 21.99 4.74
N GLN A 192 2.64 22.24 5.93
CA GLN A 192 3.28 23.10 6.92
C GLN A 192 4.53 22.45 7.52
N THR A 193 4.56 21.12 7.65
CA THR A 193 5.59 20.39 8.39
C THR A 193 6.57 19.61 7.50
N VAL A 194 6.09 18.99 6.42
CA VAL A 194 6.92 18.13 5.57
C VAL A 194 7.86 18.96 4.69
N ARG A 195 9.09 18.48 4.52
CA ARG A 195 10.17 19.07 3.72
C ARG A 195 10.92 17.97 3.00
N LYS A 196 11.71 18.36 1.99
CA LYS A 196 12.68 17.46 1.37
C LYS A 196 13.54 16.75 2.42
N GLY A 197 13.75 15.46 2.24
CA GLY A 197 14.57 14.61 3.10
C GLY A 197 13.81 13.94 4.24
N ASN A 198 12.64 14.46 4.65
CA ASN A 198 11.87 13.83 5.72
C ASN A 198 11.55 12.38 5.37
N ARG A 199 11.64 11.53 6.39
CA ARG A 199 11.24 10.13 6.27
C ARG A 199 9.76 10.01 6.56
N VAL A 200 9.03 9.30 5.71
CA VAL A 200 7.57 9.19 5.80
C VAL A 200 7.14 7.73 5.70
N TYR A 201 6.10 7.38 6.45
CA TYR A 201 5.26 6.22 6.21
C TYR A 201 3.95 6.70 5.61
N VAL A 202 3.52 6.07 4.52
CA VAL A 202 2.28 6.38 3.81
C VAL A 202 1.46 5.10 3.71
N THR A 203 0.20 5.17 4.11
CA THR A 203 -0.82 4.17 3.73
C THR A 203 -1.79 4.78 2.74
N GLY A 204 -2.31 3.96 1.85
CA GLY A 204 -3.37 4.39 0.95
C GLY A 204 -3.60 3.36 -0.14
N ARG A 205 -3.93 3.84 -1.34
CA ARG A 205 -4.26 2.99 -2.48
C ARG A 205 -3.50 3.42 -3.73
N VAL A 206 -3.18 2.46 -4.60
CA VAL A 206 -2.58 2.75 -5.90
C VAL A 206 -3.69 3.17 -6.87
N GLN A 207 -3.48 4.24 -7.63
CA GLN A 207 -4.40 4.67 -8.68
C GLN A 207 -3.63 5.08 -9.93
N THR A 208 -4.14 4.71 -11.10
CA THR A 208 -3.59 5.16 -12.38
C THR A 208 -4.58 6.09 -13.04
N ARG A 209 -4.12 7.28 -13.45
CA ARG A 209 -4.91 8.23 -14.23
C ARG A 209 -4.30 8.46 -15.61
N ALA A 210 -5.16 8.67 -16.60
CA ALA A 210 -4.78 9.14 -17.91
C ALA A 210 -4.88 10.66 -17.97
N TRP A 211 -3.96 11.31 -18.65
CA TRP A 211 -3.96 12.74 -18.91
C TRP A 211 -3.34 13.03 -20.28
N GLU A 212 -3.58 14.23 -20.80
CA GLU A 212 -3.08 14.65 -22.11
C GLU A 212 -2.00 15.71 -21.93
N THR A 213 -0.88 15.55 -22.63
CA THR A 213 0.16 16.58 -22.66
C THR A 213 -0.32 17.79 -23.45
N GLN A 214 0.36 18.93 -23.30
CA GLN A 214 0.07 20.12 -24.11
C GLN A 214 0.24 19.89 -25.61
N SER A 215 0.99 18.86 -26.01
CA SER A 215 1.18 18.41 -27.39
C SER A 215 0.09 17.44 -27.89
N GLY A 216 -0.94 17.16 -27.09
CA GLY A 216 -2.04 16.24 -27.44
C GLY A 216 -1.76 14.76 -27.19
N SER A 217 -0.62 14.42 -26.57
CA SER A 217 -0.21 13.03 -26.36
C SER A 217 -0.81 12.46 -25.08
N LYS A 218 -1.50 11.32 -25.17
CA LYS A 218 -2.03 10.61 -23.99
C LYS A 218 -0.89 10.01 -23.17
N ARG A 219 -0.89 10.32 -21.88
CA ARG A 219 0.06 9.80 -20.87
C ARG A 219 -0.72 9.18 -19.71
N THR A 220 -0.11 8.23 -19.05
CA THR A 220 -0.63 7.65 -17.82
C THR A 220 0.33 7.90 -16.68
N THR A 221 -0.20 8.06 -15.49
CA THR A 221 0.60 8.22 -14.28
C THR A 221 -0.02 7.40 -13.17
N THR A 222 0.80 6.58 -12.54
CA THR A 222 0.44 5.83 -11.34
C THR A 222 0.87 6.64 -10.12
N GLU A 223 -0.06 6.79 -9.19
CA GLU A 223 0.05 7.58 -7.97
C GLU A 223 -0.43 6.73 -6.79
N VAL A 224 0.06 7.04 -5.59
CA VAL A 224 -0.47 6.51 -4.33
C VAL A 224 -1.36 7.59 -3.74
N ILE A 225 -2.67 7.34 -3.69
CA ILE A 225 -3.62 8.22 -3.01
C ILE A 225 -3.53 7.91 -1.53
N ALA A 226 -2.98 8.83 -0.75
CA ALA A 226 -2.73 8.64 0.67
C ALA A 226 -4.03 8.72 1.47
N GLU A 227 -4.22 7.73 2.35
CA GLU A 227 -5.22 7.74 3.43
C GLU A 227 -4.59 8.29 4.71
N THR A 228 -3.35 7.86 5.01
CA THR A 228 -2.59 8.36 6.14
C THR A 228 -1.15 8.64 5.76
N VAL A 229 -0.55 9.63 6.41
CA VAL A 229 0.88 9.93 6.30
C VAL A 229 1.43 10.19 7.69
N SER A 230 2.46 9.43 8.07
CA SER A 230 3.20 9.60 9.31
C SER A 230 4.62 10.08 9.01
N LEU A 231 4.99 11.21 9.59
CA LEU A 231 6.37 11.69 9.58
C LEU A 231 7.19 10.86 10.59
N LEU A 232 8.23 10.17 10.12
CA LEU A 232 9.06 9.27 10.91
C LEU A 232 10.34 9.94 11.39
N GLY A 233 10.87 9.47 12.53
CA GLY A 233 12.11 9.98 13.11
C GLY A 233 11.97 11.33 13.80
N MET A 234 10.74 11.81 14.00
CA MET A 234 10.44 12.98 14.82
C MET A 234 10.14 12.54 16.25
N ARG A 235 10.52 13.35 17.24
CA ARG A 235 10.22 13.08 18.65
C ARG A 235 8.73 13.27 18.88
N ASN A 236 8.06 12.25 19.40
CA ASN A 236 6.67 12.36 19.85
C ASN A 236 6.66 12.70 21.36
N PRO A 237 6.28 13.92 21.76
CA PRO A 237 6.28 14.32 23.17
C PRO A 237 5.31 13.48 24.00
N ALA A 238 4.16 13.09 23.45
CA ALA A 238 3.17 12.27 24.17
C ALA A 238 3.68 10.86 24.52
N ILE A 239 4.63 10.33 23.74
CA ILE A 239 5.27 9.03 24.02
C ILE A 239 6.49 9.22 24.93
N ALA A 240 7.12 10.41 24.95
CA ALA A 240 8.30 10.66 25.76
C ALA A 240 8.02 10.48 27.26
N ASP A 241 6.85 10.93 27.72
CA ASP A 241 6.42 10.80 29.11
C ASP A 241 6.06 9.34 29.47
N VAL A 242 5.52 8.58 28.51
CA VAL A 242 5.21 7.14 28.69
C VAL A 242 6.49 6.30 28.76
N ILE A 243 7.49 6.58 27.91
CA ILE A 243 8.79 5.87 27.93
C ILE A 243 9.55 6.14 29.24
N GLN A 244 9.37 7.32 29.84
CA GLN A 244 10.05 7.67 31.10
C GLN A 244 9.52 6.90 32.32
N MET A 245 8.30 6.35 32.29
CA MET A 245 7.73 5.62 33.43
C MET A 245 8.37 4.23 33.67
N ASP A 246 9.04 3.63 32.68
CA ASP A 246 9.74 2.34 32.83
C ASP A 246 11.22 2.47 33.22
N GLY A 247 11.70 3.71 33.46
CA GLY A 247 13.11 4.02 33.73
C GLY A 247 13.51 4.11 35.21
N ALA A 248 12.64 3.78 36.16
CA ALA A 248 13.03 3.74 37.56
C ALA A 248 13.94 2.52 37.81
N PRO A 249 15.18 2.70 38.33
CA PRO A 249 16.04 1.56 38.62
C PRO A 249 15.38 0.69 39.70
N MET A 250 14.96 -0.51 39.33
CA MET A 250 14.59 -1.53 40.30
C MET A 250 15.81 -1.81 41.16
N THR A 251 15.81 -1.25 42.37
CA THR A 251 16.83 -1.54 43.37
C THR A 251 16.53 -2.96 43.84
N VAL A 252 17.22 -3.95 43.27
CA VAL A 252 17.07 -5.35 43.68
C VAL A 252 17.68 -5.49 45.07
N THR A 253 16.84 -5.34 46.10
CA THR A 253 17.23 -5.74 47.46
C THR A 253 17.25 -7.28 47.48
N PRO A 254 18.33 -7.94 47.91
CA PRO A 254 18.35 -9.39 47.95
C PRO A 254 17.32 -9.86 48.98
N ARG A 255 16.27 -10.54 48.51
CA ARG A 255 15.23 -11.14 49.36
C ARG A 255 15.84 -12.33 50.09
N ALA A 256 15.92 -12.23 51.43
CA ALA A 256 16.24 -13.36 52.28
C ALA A 256 15.23 -14.50 52.06
N LYS A 257 15.74 -15.74 52.07
CA LYS A 257 14.96 -16.96 51.88
C LYS A 257 13.94 -17.10 53.01
N THR A 258 12.65 -17.03 52.66
CA THR A 258 11.55 -17.45 53.55
C THR A 258 10.69 -18.47 52.81
N GLN A 259 10.39 -19.54 53.54
CA GLN A 259 9.72 -20.77 53.14
C GLN A 259 8.38 -20.56 52.43
N ALA A 260 8.04 -21.54 51.59
CA ALA A 260 6.76 -21.66 50.91
C ALA A 260 5.63 -22.02 51.88
N PRO A 261 4.41 -21.49 51.68
CA PRO A 261 3.19 -22.18 52.01
C PRO A 261 2.52 -22.75 50.75
N THR A 262 1.94 -23.92 50.98
CA THR A 262 1.17 -24.79 50.10
C THR A 262 -0.26 -24.26 49.89
N GLY A 263 -0.76 -24.39 48.66
CA GLY A 263 -2.19 -24.55 48.35
C GLY A 263 -3.02 -23.27 48.16
N GLU A 264 -3.45 -23.00 46.92
CA GLU A 264 -4.84 -22.67 46.52
C GLU A 264 -4.96 -22.52 44.98
N GLU A 265 -6.18 -22.72 44.49
CA GLU A 265 -6.63 -22.98 43.10
C GLU A 265 -6.39 -21.87 42.04
N PRO A 266 -6.50 -22.17 40.72
CA PRO A 266 -6.16 -21.22 39.66
C PRO A 266 -7.24 -20.14 39.50
N VAL A 267 -6.87 -18.89 39.72
CA VAL A 267 -7.68 -17.73 39.32
C VAL A 267 -7.56 -17.49 37.81
N THR A 268 -8.66 -17.69 37.10
CA THR A 268 -8.90 -17.22 35.74
C THR A 268 -8.88 -15.70 35.70
N ALA A 269 -7.83 -15.11 35.11
CA ALA A 269 -7.78 -13.68 34.84
C ALA A 269 -8.75 -13.34 33.70
N GLY A 270 -9.89 -12.73 34.03
CA GLY A 270 -10.82 -12.16 33.07
C GLY A 270 -10.20 -10.97 32.34
N ILE A 271 -10.30 -10.98 31.01
CA ILE A 271 -10.00 -9.82 30.16
C ILE A 271 -11.08 -8.77 30.43
N PRO A 272 -10.75 -7.52 30.81
CA PRO A 272 -11.76 -6.48 30.97
C PRO A 272 -12.35 -6.11 29.59
N PRO A 273 -13.68 -5.90 29.50
CA PRO A 273 -14.31 -5.45 28.26
C PRO A 273 -13.83 -4.03 27.93
N ILE A 274 -13.35 -3.84 26.69
CA ILE A 274 -13.05 -2.53 26.13
C ILE A 274 -14.37 -1.95 25.62
N ASP A 275 -14.86 -0.92 26.30
CA ASP A 275 -16.03 -0.16 25.88
C ASP A 275 -15.60 0.92 24.89
N TYR A 276 -15.98 0.77 23.62
CA TYR A 276 -15.76 1.79 22.60
C TYR A 276 -16.97 2.73 22.57
N THR A 277 -16.91 3.82 23.32
CA THR A 277 -17.78 4.98 23.08
C THR A 277 -17.10 5.90 22.07
N PRO A 278 -17.60 6.01 20.82
CA PRO A 278 -17.09 7.02 19.89
C PRO A 278 -17.56 8.42 20.34
N GLU A 279 -16.68 9.20 20.96
CA GLU A 279 -16.86 10.64 21.19
C GLU A 279 -16.60 11.44 19.89
N ILE A 280 -17.37 11.18 18.84
CA ILE A 280 -17.45 12.10 17.71
C ILE A 280 -18.88 12.58 17.64
N ARG A 281 -19.10 13.84 18.04
CA ARG A 281 -20.41 14.48 17.97
C ARG A 281 -20.67 14.91 16.53
N VAL A 282 -21.91 14.71 16.10
CA VAL A 282 -22.42 14.95 14.73
C VAL A 282 -22.24 16.42 14.28
N GLU A 283 -21.97 17.31 15.24
CA GLU A 283 -21.75 18.75 15.09
C GLU A 283 -20.39 19.10 14.47
N ASP A 284 -19.41 18.19 14.54
CA ASP A 284 -17.99 18.44 14.22
C ASP A 284 -17.55 17.91 12.84
N LEU A 285 -18.48 17.51 11.97
CA LEU A 285 -18.18 17.04 10.60
C LEU A 285 -18.75 17.99 9.53
N PRO A 286 -17.92 18.51 8.61
CA PRO A 286 -18.34 19.48 7.62
C PRO A 286 -19.07 18.84 6.43
N PHE A 287 -20.11 19.56 6.01
CA PHE A 287 -20.88 19.54 4.75
C PHE A 287 -20.09 19.26 3.46
#